data_AF-A0A956YS30-F1
#
_entry.id   AF-A0A956YS30-F1
#
_cell.length_a   1.000
_cell.length_b   1.000
_cell.length_c   1.000
_cell.angle_alpha   90.00
_cell.angle_beta   90.00
_cell.angle_gamma   90.00
#
_symmetry.space_group_name_H-M   'P 1'
#
loop_
_entity.id
_entity.type
_entity.pdbx_description
1 polymer ?
#
loop_
_entity_poly.entity_id
_entity_poly.type
_entity_poly.pdbx_seq_one_letter_code
_entity_poly.pdbx_strand_id
1 'polypeptide(L)'
;MALVDVDKDGNYITPCALCGEPLKLPIFATSHFIGNPLHRLYPYSDAAMHWRCYAQWEHQPEVARLHFRSKVEGVAWDPFWGIAYLDRRVMVNANPTWESSEINVQFQLTGSGIRVEVDDWEQWVNDDWVRSSHHDLEHQALAEVIEALRFWLPTVKPLIQKTSGRLDLDPSHIDTSKAAPQ
;
A
#
# COMPACT_ATOMS: atom_id res chain seq x y z
N MET A 1 -7.87 4.43 -8.99
CA MET A 1 -8.32 3.62 -7.83
C MET A 1 -9.55 2.91 -8.35
N ALA A 2 -9.61 1.59 -8.19
CA ALA A 2 -10.74 0.81 -8.66
C ALA A 2 -12.05 1.42 -8.13
N LEU A 3 -12.96 1.75 -9.05
CA LEU A 3 -14.28 2.24 -8.69
C LEU A 3 -15.11 1.06 -8.16
N VAL A 4 -15.77 1.29 -7.02
CA VAL A 4 -16.67 0.32 -6.39
C VAL A 4 -18.06 0.96 -6.35
N ASP A 5 -18.97 0.38 -7.10
CA ASP A 5 -20.34 0.83 -7.25
C ASP A 5 -21.25 0.07 -6.29
N VAL A 6 -22.22 0.79 -5.74
CA VAL A 6 -23.30 0.25 -4.90
C VAL A 6 -24.66 0.58 -5.53
N ASP A 7 -25.62 -0.32 -5.41
CA ASP A 7 -27.00 -0.06 -5.80
C ASP A 7 -27.72 0.85 -4.77
N LYS A 8 -28.98 1.19 -5.08
CA LYS A 8 -29.84 2.00 -4.22
C LYS A 8 -30.11 1.40 -2.83
N ASP A 9 -29.90 0.10 -2.68
CA ASP A 9 -30.14 -0.65 -1.46
C ASP A 9 -28.82 -0.85 -0.66
N GLY A 10 -27.71 -0.29 -1.15
CA GLY A 10 -26.39 -0.35 -0.52
C GLY A 10 -25.61 -1.62 -0.82
N ASN A 11 -26.07 -2.48 -1.75
CA ASN A 11 -25.33 -3.68 -2.14
C ASN A 11 -24.28 -3.33 -3.19
N TYR A 12 -23.08 -3.90 -3.06
CA TYR A 12 -22.07 -3.79 -4.10
C TYR A 12 -22.53 -4.47 -5.40
N ILE A 13 -22.42 -3.77 -6.52
CA ILE A 13 -22.72 -4.29 -7.86
C ILE A 13 -21.48 -4.47 -8.73
N THR A 14 -20.35 -3.89 -8.35
CA THR A 14 -19.06 -4.14 -9.00
C THR A 14 -18.69 -5.63 -8.84
N PRO A 15 -18.37 -6.34 -9.92
CA PRO A 15 -17.93 -7.72 -9.84
C PRO A 15 -16.48 -7.80 -9.35
N CYS A 16 -16.17 -8.84 -8.58
CA CYS A 16 -14.80 -9.19 -8.24
C CYS A 16 -14.02 -9.56 -9.50
N ALA A 17 -12.87 -8.94 -9.72
CA ALA A 17 -12.05 -9.18 -10.91
C ALA A 17 -11.54 -10.63 -11.07
N LEU A 18 -11.60 -11.44 -10.01
CA LEU A 18 -11.11 -12.83 -10.02
C LEU A 18 -12.24 -13.86 -10.18
N CYS A 19 -13.35 -13.72 -9.46
CA CYS A 19 -14.44 -14.71 -9.47
C CYS A 19 -15.69 -14.26 -10.23
N GLY A 20 -15.80 -12.99 -10.60
CA GLY A 20 -16.96 -12.43 -11.32
C GLY A 20 -18.19 -12.14 -10.45
N GLU A 21 -18.25 -12.67 -9.22
CA GLU A 21 -19.35 -12.42 -8.29
C GLU A 21 -19.32 -10.98 -7.74
N PRO A 22 -20.47 -10.39 -7.37
CA PRO A 22 -20.52 -9.08 -6.74
C PRO A 22 -19.60 -8.98 -5.51
N LEU A 23 -18.91 -7.84 -5.37
CA LEU A 23 -18.01 -7.59 -4.25
C LEU A 23 -18.71 -7.70 -2.90
N LYS A 24 -17.95 -8.11 -1.88
CA LYS A 24 -18.37 -8.17 -0.48
C LYS A 24 -17.18 -7.83 0.38
N LEU A 25 -17.42 -7.24 1.55
CA LEU A 25 -16.36 -6.97 2.50
C LEU A 25 -15.75 -8.28 3.04
N PRO A 26 -14.43 -8.31 3.31
CA PRO A 26 -13.47 -7.24 3.03
C PRO A 26 -13.02 -7.22 1.55
N ILE A 27 -12.85 -6.01 1.00
CA ILE A 27 -12.43 -5.76 -0.40
C ILE A 27 -10.95 -5.43 -0.45
N PHE A 28 -10.22 -6.04 -1.39
CA PHE A 28 -8.88 -5.62 -1.81
C PHE A 28 -9.01 -4.84 -3.12
N ALA A 29 -8.39 -3.66 -3.18
CA ALA A 29 -8.42 -2.81 -4.37
C ALA A 29 -7.03 -2.26 -4.66
N THR A 30 -6.67 -2.22 -5.94
CA THR A 30 -5.44 -1.61 -6.42
C THR A 30 -5.73 -0.26 -7.08
N SER A 31 -4.74 0.62 -7.12
CA SER A 31 -4.70 1.69 -8.12
C SER A 31 -4.06 1.15 -9.39
N HIS A 32 -4.14 1.89 -10.50
CA HIS A 32 -3.35 1.54 -11.68
C HIS A 32 -1.84 1.53 -11.37
N PHE A 33 -1.15 0.42 -11.69
CA PHE A 33 0.29 0.22 -11.44
C PHE A 33 1.04 -0.49 -12.59
N ILE A 34 0.36 -0.93 -13.65
CA ILE A 34 0.96 -1.55 -14.84
C ILE A 34 0.65 -0.70 -16.07
N GLY A 35 1.66 0.00 -16.61
CA GLY A 35 1.47 0.87 -17.77
C GLY A 35 1.39 0.14 -19.12
N ASN A 36 1.91 -1.10 -19.22
CA ASN A 36 1.89 -1.86 -20.48
C ASN A 36 0.58 -2.66 -20.62
N PRO A 37 -0.32 -2.32 -21.57
CA PRO A 37 -1.59 -3.02 -21.77
C PRO A 37 -1.43 -4.47 -22.26
N LEU A 38 -0.27 -4.85 -22.79
CA LEU A 38 0.01 -6.22 -23.21
C LEU A 38 0.48 -7.11 -22.04
N HIS A 39 0.73 -6.55 -20.86
CA HIS A 39 1.12 -7.33 -19.70
C HIS A 39 -0.05 -8.22 -19.23
N ARG A 40 0.18 -9.52 -19.01
CA ARG A 40 -0.88 -10.48 -18.64
C ARG A 40 -1.69 -10.10 -17.39
N LEU A 41 -1.07 -9.34 -16.47
CA LEU A 41 -1.69 -8.88 -15.23
C LEU A 41 -2.33 -7.48 -15.34
N TYR A 42 -2.26 -6.83 -16.51
CA TYR A 42 -2.82 -5.49 -16.74
C TYR A 42 -4.30 -5.37 -16.32
N PRO A 43 -5.20 -6.34 -16.59
CA PRO A 43 -6.60 -6.25 -16.16
C PRO A 43 -6.81 -6.18 -14.64
N TYR A 44 -5.79 -6.53 -13.84
CA TYR A 44 -5.84 -6.51 -12.38
C TYR A 44 -5.15 -5.27 -11.77
N SER A 45 -4.66 -4.37 -12.64
CA SER A 45 -4.09 -3.07 -12.29
C SER A 45 -5.20 -2.02 -12.37
N ASP A 46 -5.62 -1.49 -11.21
CA ASP A 46 -6.86 -0.72 -11.01
C ASP A 46 -8.13 -1.57 -10.90
N ALA A 47 -8.03 -2.71 -10.21
CA ALA A 47 -9.13 -3.65 -10.02
C ALA A 47 -9.50 -3.84 -8.54
N ALA A 48 -10.77 -4.15 -8.30
CA ALA A 48 -11.29 -4.53 -7.00
C ALA A 48 -11.64 -6.03 -6.98
N MET A 49 -11.40 -6.68 -5.86
CA MET A 49 -11.61 -8.12 -5.67
C MET A 49 -11.87 -8.45 -4.20
N HIS A 50 -12.45 -9.61 -3.93
CA HIS A 50 -12.54 -10.10 -2.55
C HIS A 50 -11.14 -10.40 -2.03
N TRP A 51 -10.84 -10.04 -0.77
CA TRP A 51 -9.57 -10.38 -0.13
C TRP A 51 -9.25 -11.88 -0.19
N ARG A 52 -10.27 -12.74 0.02
CA ARG A 52 -10.11 -14.20 -0.08
C ARG A 52 -9.70 -14.65 -1.48
N CYS A 53 -10.34 -14.12 -2.53
CA CYS A 53 -9.98 -14.46 -3.90
C CYS A 53 -8.55 -14.01 -4.21
N TYR A 54 -8.18 -12.81 -3.77
CA TYR A 54 -6.83 -12.29 -3.92
C TYR A 54 -5.80 -13.19 -3.22
N ALA A 55 -6.00 -13.53 -1.95
CA ALA A 55 -5.07 -14.32 -1.15
C ALA A 55 -4.85 -15.75 -1.67
N GLN A 56 -5.82 -16.32 -2.39
CA GLN A 56 -5.75 -17.69 -2.94
C GLN A 56 -5.25 -17.72 -4.40
N TRP A 57 -5.08 -16.56 -5.03
CA TRP A 57 -4.73 -16.49 -6.44
C TRP A 57 -3.25 -16.75 -6.67
N GLU A 58 -2.93 -17.62 -7.64
CA GLU A 58 -1.55 -18.01 -7.96
C GLU A 58 -0.64 -16.84 -8.38
N HIS A 59 -1.20 -15.74 -8.91
CA HIS A 59 -0.43 -14.55 -9.29
C HIS A 59 -0.40 -13.47 -8.21
N GLN A 60 -0.98 -13.73 -7.04
CA GLN A 60 -1.01 -12.80 -5.90
C GLN A 60 0.38 -12.25 -5.56
N PRO A 61 1.47 -13.05 -5.42
CA PRO A 61 2.77 -12.52 -5.06
C PRO A 61 3.36 -11.59 -6.13
N GLU A 62 3.08 -11.87 -7.41
CA GLU A 62 3.57 -11.05 -8.51
C GLU A 62 2.83 -9.70 -8.55
N VAL A 63 1.50 -9.71 -8.41
CA VAL A 63 0.70 -8.49 -8.29
C VAL A 63 1.12 -7.66 -7.07
N ALA A 64 1.29 -8.29 -5.91
CA ALA A 64 1.73 -7.63 -4.69
C ALA A 64 3.06 -6.87 -4.90
N ARG A 65 4.05 -7.56 -5.47
CA ARG A 65 5.38 -7.01 -5.74
C ARG A 65 5.32 -5.86 -6.74
N LEU A 66 4.56 -6.00 -7.83
CA LEU A 66 4.42 -4.95 -8.85
C LEU A 66 3.72 -3.71 -8.28
N HIS A 67 2.65 -3.90 -7.50
CA HIS A 67 1.92 -2.81 -6.87
C HIS A 67 2.78 -2.10 -5.81
N PHE A 68 3.45 -2.85 -4.93
CA PHE A 68 4.37 -2.30 -3.93
C PHE A 68 5.47 -1.45 -4.59
N ARG A 69 6.13 -1.99 -5.63
CA ARG A 69 7.16 -1.25 -6.37
C ARG A 69 6.62 0.04 -6.96
N SER A 70 5.45 0.00 -7.59
CA SER A 70 4.80 1.20 -8.15
C SER A 70 4.49 2.23 -7.07
N LYS A 71 4.09 1.81 -5.86
CA LYS A 71 3.90 2.74 -4.72
C LYS A 71 5.21 3.38 -4.28
N VAL A 72 6.28 2.60 -4.13
CA VAL A 72 7.62 3.13 -3.77
C VAL A 72 8.09 4.15 -4.81
N GLU A 73 7.98 3.82 -6.09
CA GLU A 73 8.35 4.70 -7.21
C GLU A 73 7.47 5.97 -7.22
N GLY A 74 6.16 5.82 -7.02
CA GLY A 74 5.22 6.94 -7.01
C GLY A 74 5.51 7.96 -5.90
N VAL A 75 5.86 7.49 -4.71
CA VAL A 75 6.21 8.36 -3.58
C VAL A 75 7.50 9.14 -3.83
N ALA A 76 8.39 8.71 -4.72
CA ALA A 76 9.58 9.50 -5.09
C ALA A 76 9.23 10.80 -5.82
N TRP A 77 8.06 10.86 -6.46
CA TRP A 77 7.60 12.01 -7.25
C TRP A 77 6.47 12.79 -6.59
N ASP A 78 6.01 12.34 -5.42
CA ASP A 78 4.90 12.94 -4.69
C ASP A 78 5.41 14.07 -3.78
N PRO A 79 4.98 15.34 -3.97
CA PRO A 79 5.43 16.46 -3.17
C PRO A 79 4.86 16.48 -1.75
N PHE A 80 3.83 15.67 -1.47
CA PHE A 80 3.15 15.62 -0.17
C PHE A 80 3.61 14.44 0.68
N TRP A 81 4.08 13.35 0.06
CA TRP A 81 4.46 12.12 0.76
C TRP A 81 5.97 11.91 0.82
N GLY A 82 6.51 11.79 2.04
CA GLY A 82 7.91 11.41 2.28
C GLY A 82 8.04 9.96 2.74
N ILE A 83 9.14 9.28 2.37
CA ILE A 83 9.46 7.94 2.90
C ILE A 83 10.19 8.08 4.24
N ALA A 84 9.62 7.55 5.31
CA ALA A 84 10.23 7.48 6.64
C ALA A 84 11.02 6.19 6.88
N TYR A 85 10.61 5.09 6.24
CA TYR A 85 11.28 3.81 6.32
C TYR A 85 11.00 2.98 5.07
N LEU A 86 12.00 2.26 4.56
CA LEU A 86 11.86 1.36 3.44
C LEU A 86 12.82 0.19 3.60
N ASP A 87 12.30 -1.02 3.57
CA ASP A 87 13.08 -2.24 3.39
C ASP A 87 12.43 -3.14 2.31
N ARG A 88 12.85 -4.42 2.23
CA ARG A 88 12.32 -5.36 1.24
C ARG A 88 10.88 -5.80 1.49
N ARG A 89 10.35 -5.57 2.69
CA ARG A 89 9.05 -6.07 3.18
C ARG A 89 8.03 -4.96 3.36
N VAL A 90 8.47 -3.76 3.73
CA VAL A 90 7.58 -2.65 4.08
C VAL A 90 8.12 -1.30 3.61
N MET A 91 7.21 -0.41 3.25
CA MET A 91 7.44 1.01 3.12
C MET A 91 6.54 1.75 4.11
N VAL A 92 7.12 2.64 4.91
CA VAL A 92 6.39 3.62 5.71
C VAL A 92 6.62 4.98 5.08
N ASN A 93 5.54 5.58 4.58
CA ASN A 93 5.53 6.96 4.12
C ASN A 93 4.52 7.77 4.91
N ALA A 94 4.73 9.08 4.97
CA ALA A 94 3.84 9.97 5.68
C ALA A 94 3.66 11.28 4.93
N ASN A 95 2.48 11.86 5.10
CA ASN A 95 2.18 13.22 4.70
C ASN A 95 2.14 14.10 5.96
N PRO A 96 3.21 14.85 6.27
CA PRO A 96 3.26 15.66 7.49
C PRO A 96 2.45 16.97 7.39
N THR A 97 1.67 17.17 6.32
CA THR A 97 0.82 18.36 6.21
C THR A 97 -0.40 18.25 7.14
N TRP A 98 -0.73 19.38 7.76
CA TRP A 98 -1.65 19.48 8.90
C TRP A 98 -3.14 19.22 8.56
N GLU A 99 -3.51 19.22 7.28
CA GLU A 99 -4.91 19.02 6.87
C GLU A 99 -5.30 17.54 6.73
N SER A 100 -4.32 16.64 6.60
CA SER A 100 -4.53 15.18 6.49
C SER A 100 -3.25 14.44 6.89
N SER A 101 -2.89 14.55 8.17
CA SER A 101 -1.67 13.97 8.73
C SER A 101 -1.81 12.45 8.88
N GLU A 102 -1.50 11.74 7.80
CA GLU A 102 -1.58 10.28 7.73
C GLU A 102 -0.19 9.64 7.55
N ILE A 103 -0.05 8.45 8.12
CA ILE A 103 1.05 7.52 7.91
C ILE A 103 0.49 6.33 7.15
N ASN A 104 1.14 5.93 6.07
CA ASN A 104 0.78 4.74 5.34
C ASN A 104 1.89 3.68 5.46
N VAL A 105 1.51 2.50 5.94
CA VAL A 105 2.35 1.32 6.09
C VAL A 105 1.99 0.36 4.96
N GLN A 106 2.77 0.38 3.90
CA GLN A 106 2.57 -0.44 2.70
C GLN A 106 3.38 -1.74 2.80
N PHE A 107 2.76 -2.89 2.56
CA PHE A 107 3.43 -4.19 2.62
C PHE A 107 3.74 -4.74 1.23
N GLN A 108 4.92 -5.32 1.08
CA GLN A 108 5.35 -5.99 -0.14
C GLN A 108 4.68 -7.36 -0.33
N LEU A 109 4.38 -8.06 0.77
CA LEU A 109 3.75 -9.39 0.74
C LEU A 109 2.34 -9.37 0.13
N THR A 110 1.56 -8.34 0.46
CA THR A 110 0.17 -8.21 0.02
C THR A 110 -0.02 -7.12 -1.04
N GLY A 111 0.94 -6.21 -1.22
CA GLY A 111 0.70 -4.98 -1.96
C GLY A 111 -0.44 -4.13 -1.36
N SER A 112 -0.90 -4.39 -0.14
CA SER A 112 -1.87 -3.56 0.59
C SER A 112 -1.16 -2.56 1.49
N GLY A 113 -1.89 -1.57 1.99
CA GLY A 113 -1.37 -0.60 2.95
C GLY A 113 -2.39 -0.30 4.03
N ILE A 114 -1.90 -0.05 5.25
CA ILE A 114 -2.69 0.43 6.38
C ILE A 114 -2.41 1.91 6.57
N ARG A 115 -3.48 2.70 6.70
CA ARG A 115 -3.41 4.11 7.07
C ARG A 115 -3.59 4.24 8.58
N VAL A 116 -2.73 5.05 9.18
CA VAL A 116 -2.71 5.36 10.61
C VAL A 116 -2.66 6.88 10.72
N GLU A 117 -3.55 7.47 11.50
CA GLU A 117 -3.44 8.90 11.84
C GLU A 117 -2.11 9.15 12.56
N VAL A 118 -1.46 10.28 12.27
CA VAL A 118 -0.17 10.61 12.88
C VAL A 118 -0.25 10.58 14.42
N ASP A 119 -1.33 11.10 15.00
CA ASP A 119 -1.53 11.15 16.45
C ASP A 119 -1.70 9.76 17.08
N ASP A 120 -2.16 8.77 16.30
CA ASP A 120 -2.38 7.40 16.77
C ASP A 120 -1.15 6.50 16.58
N TRP A 121 -0.11 6.97 15.90
CA TRP A 121 1.05 6.15 15.50
C TRP A 121 1.70 5.39 16.66
N GLU A 122 1.97 6.09 17.76
CA GLU A 122 2.67 5.52 18.92
C GLU A 122 1.84 4.43 19.59
N GLN A 123 0.54 4.65 19.73
CA GLN A 123 -0.37 3.64 20.27
C GLN A 123 -0.52 2.45 19.29
N TRP A 124 -0.66 2.75 18.00
CA TRP A 124 -0.82 1.76 16.95
C TRP A 124 0.37 0.80 16.87
N VAL A 125 1.60 1.34 16.80
CA VAL A 125 2.81 0.51 16.63
C VAL A 125 3.08 -0.34 17.88
N ASN A 126 2.65 0.09 19.06
CA ASN A 126 2.85 -0.64 20.30
C ASN A 126 1.76 -1.69 20.56
N ASP A 127 0.48 -1.39 20.40
CA ASP A 127 -0.58 -2.28 20.92
C ASP A 127 -1.77 -2.49 19.96
N ASP A 128 -2.13 -1.51 19.14
CA ASP A 128 -3.40 -1.56 18.41
C ASP A 128 -3.33 -2.13 16.98
N TRP A 129 -2.13 -2.35 16.45
CA TRP A 129 -1.92 -2.82 15.07
C TRP A 129 -2.69 -4.11 14.71
N VAL A 130 -2.95 -4.98 15.69
CA VAL A 130 -3.66 -6.26 15.53
C VAL A 130 -5.06 -6.06 14.94
N ARG A 131 -5.71 -4.93 15.24
CA ARG A 131 -7.08 -4.63 14.81
C ARG A 131 -7.16 -3.98 13.43
N SER A 132 -6.04 -3.59 12.84
CA SER A 132 -6.01 -2.81 11.61
C SER A 132 -5.96 -3.65 10.33
N SER A 133 -5.70 -4.95 10.45
CA SER A 133 -5.69 -5.86 9.30
C SER A 133 -7.11 -6.30 8.92
N HIS A 134 -7.42 -6.29 7.63
CA HIS A 134 -8.72 -6.73 7.09
C HIS A 134 -8.76 -8.23 6.77
N HIS A 135 -7.60 -8.89 6.71
CA HIS A 135 -7.46 -10.28 6.29
C HIS A 135 -6.20 -10.92 6.91
N ASP A 136 -6.22 -12.24 7.10
CA ASP A 136 -5.11 -12.99 7.73
C ASP A 136 -3.76 -12.79 7.04
N LEU A 137 -3.75 -12.69 5.70
CA LEU A 137 -2.53 -12.43 4.92
C LEU A 137 -1.94 -11.04 5.20
N GLU A 138 -2.78 -10.02 5.40
CA GLU A 138 -2.34 -8.67 5.79
C GLU A 138 -1.87 -8.66 7.25
N HIS A 139 -2.57 -9.39 8.13
CA HIS A 139 -2.16 -9.58 9.50
C HIS A 139 -0.76 -10.23 9.60
N GLN A 140 -0.51 -11.26 8.79
CA GLN A 140 0.80 -11.90 8.69
C GLN A 140 1.87 -10.91 8.23
N ALA A 141 1.61 -10.16 7.14
CA ALA A 141 2.56 -9.17 6.62
C ALA A 141 2.95 -8.13 7.68
N LEU A 142 1.97 -7.68 8.47
CA LEU A 142 2.17 -6.73 9.55
C LEU A 142 2.96 -7.33 10.72
N ALA A 143 2.62 -8.55 11.15
CA ALA A 143 3.35 -9.26 12.20
C ALA A 143 4.84 -9.46 11.87
N GLU A 144 5.18 -9.64 10.58
CA GLU A 144 6.57 -9.78 10.13
C GLU A 144 7.41 -8.49 10.23
N VAL A 145 6.76 -7.32 10.27
CA VAL A 145 7.46 -6.03 10.22
C VAL A 145 7.32 -5.21 11.50
N ILE A 146 6.35 -5.51 12.36
CA ILE A 146 6.00 -4.65 13.51
C ILE A 146 7.18 -4.39 14.45
N GLU A 147 8.01 -5.39 14.74
CA GLU A 147 9.20 -5.22 15.59
C GLU A 147 10.24 -4.28 14.96
N ALA A 148 10.40 -4.34 13.63
CA ALA A 148 11.27 -3.41 12.92
C ALA A 148 10.69 -1.99 12.96
N LEU A 149 9.37 -1.83 12.85
CA LEU A 149 8.70 -0.53 12.96
C LEU A 149 8.86 0.06 14.36
N ARG A 150 8.66 -0.74 15.42
CA ARG A 150 8.91 -0.33 16.82
C ARG A 150 10.35 0.13 17.03
N PHE A 151 11.32 -0.57 16.46
CA PHE A 151 12.73 -0.20 16.59
C PHE A 151 13.10 1.08 15.83
N TRP A 152 12.70 1.19 14.55
CA TRP A 152 13.14 2.27 13.67
C TRP A 152 12.28 3.53 13.72
N LEU A 153 11.01 3.39 14.10
CA LEU A 153 9.99 4.43 14.12
C LEU A 153 9.11 4.31 15.40
N PRO A 154 9.70 4.34 16.61
CA PRO A 154 8.93 4.19 17.84
C PRO A 154 7.97 5.34 18.10
N THR A 155 8.21 6.52 17.51
CA THR A 155 7.46 7.76 17.72
C THR A 155 7.25 8.52 16.41
N VAL A 156 6.34 9.51 16.44
CA VAL A 156 6.04 10.38 15.29
C VAL A 156 7.24 11.23 14.88
N LYS A 157 8.06 11.66 15.86
CA LYS A 157 9.14 12.62 15.63
C LYS A 157 10.20 12.12 14.62
N PRO A 158 10.77 10.91 14.75
CA PRO A 158 11.66 10.33 13.73
C PRO A 158 11.01 10.20 12.34
N LEU A 159 9.70 9.95 12.30
CA LEU A 159 8.96 9.80 11.06
C LEU A 159 8.90 11.14 10.31
N ILE A 160 8.44 12.20 10.98
CA ILE A 160 8.39 13.55 10.39
C ILE A 160 9.78 14.03 9.97
N GLN A 161 10.79 13.85 10.84
CA GLN A 161 12.17 14.27 10.53
C GLN A 161 12.72 13.63 9.26
N LYS A 162 12.46 12.33 9.06
CA LYS A 162 12.90 11.59 7.87
C LYS A 162 12.13 12.00 6.62
N THR A 163 10.84 12.33 6.74
CA THR A 163 10.04 12.79 5.60
C THR A 163 10.34 14.23 5.18
N SER A 164 10.71 15.10 6.13
CA SER A 164 11.01 16.51 5.85
C SER A 164 12.39 16.75 5.23
N GLY A 165 13.30 15.78 5.29
CA GLY A 165 14.63 15.86 4.67
C GLY A 165 14.64 15.79 3.13
N ARG A 166 13.46 15.75 2.49
CA ARG A 166 13.28 15.53 1.06
C ARG A 166 13.17 16.78 0.20
N LEU A 167 13.33 17.97 0.78
CA LEU A 167 13.44 19.20 -0.02
C LEU A 167 14.68 19.22 -0.95
N ASP A 168 15.64 18.29 -0.78
CA ASP A 168 16.92 18.30 -1.52
C ASP A 168 17.31 16.95 -2.20
N LEU A 169 16.39 16.01 -2.45
CA LEU A 169 16.76 14.81 -3.23
C LEU A 169 16.82 15.14 -4.73
N ASP A 170 18.04 15.26 -5.26
CA ASP A 170 18.32 15.32 -6.71
C ASP A 170 17.83 14.02 -7.39
N PRO A 171 16.86 14.09 -8.33
CA PRO A 171 16.36 12.93 -9.05
C PRO A 171 17.43 12.23 -9.92
N SER A 172 18.60 12.83 -10.13
CA SER A 172 19.69 12.28 -10.94
C SER A 172 20.31 10.99 -10.39
N HIS A 173 20.06 10.64 -9.13
CA HIS A 173 20.57 9.42 -8.50
C HIS A 173 19.63 8.21 -8.55
N ILE A 174 18.43 8.36 -9.12
CA ILE A 174 17.53 7.23 -9.38
C ILE A 174 17.84 6.71 -10.79
N ASP A 175 18.55 5.59 -10.87
CA ASP A 175 18.84 4.88 -12.13
C ASP A 175 17.53 4.36 -12.76
N THR A 176 16.95 5.17 -13.64
CA THR A 176 15.73 4.85 -14.41
C THR A 176 16.01 3.92 -15.59
N SER A 177 17.28 3.57 -15.86
CA SER A 177 17.65 2.76 -17.04
C SER A 177 17.26 1.27 -16.94
N LYS A 178 16.74 0.82 -15.81
CA LYS A 178 16.31 -0.58 -15.59
C LYS A 178 14.79 -0.82 -15.65
N ALA A 179 13.99 0.19 -15.97
CA ALA A 179 12.53 0.09 -15.96
C ALA A 179 11.88 -0.21 -17.34
N ALA A 180 12.67 -0.46 -18.39
CA ALA A 180 12.14 -0.96 -19.66
C ALA A 180 12.31 -2.49 -19.74
N PRO A 181 11.23 -3.30 -19.66
CA PRO A 181 11.32 -4.68 -20.11
C PRO A 181 11.38 -4.71 -21.65
N GLN A 182 12.31 -5.50 -22.18
CA GLN A 182 12.29 -5.96 -23.57
C GLN A 182 11.07 -6.84 -23.84
#